data_AF-A0A7C5LS43-F1
#
_entry.id   AF-A0A7C5LS43-F1
#
_cell.length_a   1.000
_cell.length_b   1.000
_cell.length_c   1.000
_cell.angle_alpha   90.00
_cell.angle_beta   90.00
_cell.angle_gamma   90.00
#
_symmetry.space_group_name_H-M   'P 1'
#
loop_
_entity.id
_entity.type
_entity.pdbx_description
1 polymer ?
#
loop_
_entity_poly.entity_id
_entity_poly.type
_entity_poly.pdbx_seq_one_letter_code
_entity_poly.pdbx_strand_id
1 'polypeptide(L)'
;MRLAAIVFVWILVILMVLFYLLGRKSQKGSAPGMVDGRLAPCSSKPNCVSSEDGTPDDKKVRPFRGVPKADIKRAITVLGGHISREDDRYLAAEFTSKLYKFVDDLELRFDGDITHIRSASRVGYSDRGVNRRRVEALHASINEDNNE
;
A
#
# COMPACT_ATOMS: atom_id res chain seq x y z
N MET A 1 -40.54 -5.02 -15.71
CA MET A 1 -39.29 -4.48 -16.30
C MET A 1 -38.91 -3.10 -15.78
N ARG A 2 -39.80 -2.09 -15.77
CA ARG A 2 -39.48 -0.73 -15.26
C ARG A 2 -39.07 -0.69 -13.78
N LEU A 3 -39.81 -1.37 -12.89
CA LEU A 3 -39.47 -1.42 -11.46
C LEU A 3 -38.10 -2.08 -11.20
N ALA A 4 -37.81 -3.20 -11.89
CA ALA A 4 -36.52 -3.88 -11.78
C ALA A 4 -35.35 -2.99 -12.25
N ALA A 5 -35.52 -2.23 -13.34
CA ALA A 5 -34.53 -1.27 -13.79
C ALA A 5 -34.30 -0.14 -12.77
N ILE A 6 -35.36 0.38 -12.16
CA ILE A 6 -35.26 1.40 -11.11
C ILE A 6 -34.51 0.86 -9.89
N VAL A 7 -34.85 -0.35 -9.43
CA VAL A 7 -34.16 -1.00 -8.30
C VAL A 7 -32.68 -1.21 -8.62
N PHE A 8 -32.35 -1.67 -9.83
CA PHE A 8 -30.98 -1.86 -10.26
C PHE A 8 -30.18 -0.54 -10.26
N VAL A 9 -30.76 0.54 -10.77
CA VAL A 9 -30.13 1.87 -10.74
C VAL A 9 -29.87 2.32 -9.30
N TRP A 10 -30.83 2.14 -8.39
CA TRP A 10 -30.63 2.48 -6.99
C TRP A 10 -29.52 1.65 -6.31
N ILE A 11 -29.42 0.35 -6.62
CA ILE A 11 -28.31 -0.48 -6.13
C ILE A 11 -26.96 0.09 -6.60
N LEU A 12 -26.85 0.49 -7.88
CA LEU A 12 -25.63 1.10 -8.40
C LEU A 12 -25.31 2.43 -7.70
N VAL A 13 -26.32 3.30 -7.48
CA VAL A 13 -26.14 4.57 -6.77
C VAL A 13 -25.67 4.34 -5.34
N ILE A 14 -26.29 3.40 -4.62
CA ILE A 14 -25.90 3.06 -3.24
C ILE A 14 -24.46 2.54 -3.21
N LEU A 15 -24.08 1.68 -4.16
CA LEU A 15 -22.70 1.19 -4.27
C LEU A 15 -21.70 2.32 -4.54
N MET A 16 -22.02 3.24 -5.45
CA MET A 16 -21.16 4.41 -5.73
C MET A 16 -20.99 5.30 -4.50
N VAL A 17 -22.08 5.58 -3.77
CA VAL A 17 -22.04 6.35 -2.52
C VAL A 17 -21.21 5.62 -1.46
N LEU A 18 -21.38 4.30 -1.31
CA LEU A 18 -20.59 3.50 -0.37
C LEU A 18 -19.08 3.59 -0.68
N PHE A 19 -18.67 3.40 -1.94
CA PHE A 19 -17.25 3.50 -2.32
C PHE A 19 -16.71 4.91 -2.12
N TYR A 20 -17.51 5.95 -2.40
CA TYR A 20 -17.13 7.33 -2.11
C TYR A 20 -16.89 7.57 -0.61
N LEU A 21 -17.80 7.09 0.25
CA LEU A 21 -17.65 7.21 1.71
C LEU A 21 -16.44 6.43 2.23
N LEU A 22 -16.19 5.22 1.70
CA LEU A 22 -14.99 4.46 2.02
C LEU A 22 -13.71 5.19 1.62
N GLY A 23 -13.70 5.85 0.44
CA GLY A 23 -12.57 6.67 -0.01
C GLY A 23 -12.29 7.82 0.94
N ARG A 24 -13.34 8.53 1.37
CA ARG A 24 -13.24 9.62 2.37
C ARG A 24 -12.73 9.11 3.72
N LYS A 25 -13.15 7.92 4.15
CA LYS A 25 -12.64 7.27 5.37
C LYS A 25 -11.14 6.94 5.23
N SER A 26 -10.73 6.41 4.09
CA SER A 26 -9.34 6.06 3.79
C SER A 26 -8.39 7.25 3.93
N GLN A 27 -8.79 8.42 3.44
CA GLN A 27 -7.97 9.64 3.45
C GLN A 27 -7.71 10.21 4.85
N LYS A 28 -8.59 9.93 5.82
CA LYS A 28 -8.46 10.43 7.20
C LYS A 28 -7.57 9.56 8.09
N GLY A 29 -7.17 8.38 7.61
CA GLY A 29 -6.27 7.49 8.34
C GLY A 29 -4.81 7.91 8.24
N SER A 30 -3.95 7.12 8.86
CA SER A 30 -2.50 7.18 8.73
C SER A 30 -1.93 5.78 8.74
N ALA A 31 -0.69 5.62 8.26
CA ALA A 31 0.04 4.37 8.40
C ALA A 31 0.13 3.97 9.89
N PRO A 32 0.03 2.67 10.24
CA PRO A 32 0.11 2.19 11.61
C PRO A 32 1.42 2.52 12.33
N GLY A 33 2.53 2.60 11.58
CA GLY A 33 3.86 2.73 12.15
C GLY A 33 4.46 1.40 12.56
N MET A 34 5.59 1.49 13.27
CA MET A 34 6.25 0.33 13.84
C MET A 34 5.58 -0.11 15.15
N VAL A 35 5.49 -1.42 15.35
CA VAL A 35 5.05 -2.08 16.59
C VAL A 35 6.20 -2.96 17.06
N ASP A 36 6.68 -2.74 18.28
CA ASP A 36 7.80 -3.48 18.88
C ASP A 36 9.06 -3.55 18.00
N GLY A 37 9.37 -2.42 17.34
CA GLY A 37 10.53 -2.28 16.46
C GLY A 37 10.41 -2.95 15.09
N ARG A 38 9.24 -3.47 14.72
CA ARG A 38 8.93 -4.07 13.40
C ARG A 38 7.78 -3.36 12.71
N LEU A 39 7.59 -3.57 11.42
CA LEU A 39 6.38 -3.09 10.73
C LEU A 39 5.14 -3.82 11.28
N ALA A 40 4.03 -3.10 11.39
CA ALA A 40 2.79 -3.68 11.90
C ALA A 40 2.36 -4.92 11.07
N PRO A 41 1.88 -6.01 11.71
CA PRO A 41 1.51 -7.22 11.00
C PRO A 41 0.36 -6.98 10.01
N CYS A 42 0.36 -7.74 8.91
CA CYS A 42 -0.79 -7.75 8.01
C CYS A 42 -2.02 -8.35 8.72
N SER A 43 -3.17 -7.69 8.58
CA SER A 43 -4.44 -8.26 9.03
C SER A 43 -4.81 -9.52 8.23
N SER A 44 -5.89 -10.21 8.61
CA SER A 44 -6.40 -11.39 7.90
C SER A 44 -6.81 -11.11 6.44
N LYS A 45 -7.13 -9.86 6.10
CA LYS A 45 -7.57 -9.47 4.75
C LYS A 45 -6.49 -9.66 3.67
N PRO A 46 -6.86 -9.97 2.42
CA PRO A 46 -5.94 -10.16 1.29
C PRO A 46 -5.52 -8.84 0.61
N ASN A 47 -5.38 -7.75 1.37
CA ASN A 47 -5.05 -6.41 0.88
C ASN A 47 -3.81 -5.83 1.59
N CYS A 48 -2.92 -6.71 2.04
CA CYS A 48 -1.69 -6.37 2.72
C CYS A 48 -0.62 -7.40 2.37
N VAL A 49 0.58 -6.91 2.08
CA VAL A 49 1.79 -7.72 1.94
C VAL A 49 2.91 -7.17 2.82
N SER A 50 3.79 -8.06 3.28
CA SER A 50 4.95 -7.66 4.08
C SER A 50 6.15 -8.58 3.86
N SER A 51 7.35 -8.04 4.06
CA SER A 51 8.60 -8.79 4.10
C SER A 51 9.08 -9.10 5.51
N GLU A 52 8.33 -8.74 6.55
CA GLU A 52 8.67 -9.07 7.93
C GLU A 52 8.60 -10.57 8.16
N ASP A 53 9.46 -11.06 9.06
CA ASP A 53 9.45 -12.44 9.50
C ASP A 53 8.13 -12.78 10.19
N GLY A 54 7.63 -14.00 9.95
CA GLY A 54 6.31 -14.44 10.42
C GLY A 54 5.13 -14.00 9.55
N THR A 55 5.36 -13.23 8.47
CA THR A 55 4.31 -12.95 7.48
C THR A 55 3.88 -14.25 6.77
N PRO A 56 2.56 -14.54 6.68
CA PRO A 56 2.05 -15.69 5.92
C PRO A 56 2.50 -15.71 4.45
N ASP A 57 2.72 -16.89 3.89
CA ASP A 57 3.30 -17.04 2.54
C ASP A 57 2.50 -16.33 1.44
N ASP A 58 1.17 -16.32 1.52
CA ASP A 58 0.28 -15.65 0.56
C ASP A 58 0.41 -14.12 0.60
N LYS A 59 0.99 -13.56 1.66
CA LYS A 59 1.21 -12.12 1.88
C LYS A 59 2.69 -11.75 1.88
N LYS A 60 3.57 -12.74 1.78
CA LYS A 60 5.01 -12.51 1.84
C LYS A 60 5.53 -11.84 0.56
N VAL A 61 6.40 -10.87 0.73
CA VAL A 61 7.15 -10.18 -0.35
C VAL A 61 8.63 -10.07 0.04
N ARG A 62 9.49 -9.75 -0.94
CA ARG A 62 10.93 -9.61 -0.71
C ARG A 62 11.29 -8.24 -0.11
N PRO A 63 12.17 -8.19 0.91
CA PRO A 63 12.75 -6.93 1.36
C PRO A 63 13.75 -6.39 0.32
N PHE A 64 14.17 -5.14 0.47
CA PHE A 64 15.34 -4.63 -0.23
C PHE A 64 16.62 -4.99 0.53
N ARG A 65 17.72 -5.22 -0.19
CA ARG A 65 19.03 -5.54 0.38
C ARG A 65 20.11 -4.66 -0.27
N GLY A 66 20.87 -3.94 0.53
CA GLY A 66 21.95 -3.07 0.06
C GLY A 66 21.48 -1.89 -0.81
N VAL A 67 20.19 -1.55 -0.76
CA VAL A 67 19.65 -0.43 -1.54
C VAL A 67 19.67 0.84 -0.68
N PRO A 68 20.32 1.92 -1.14
CA PRO A 68 20.31 3.19 -0.43
C PRO A 68 18.88 3.73 -0.22
N LYS A 69 18.62 4.30 0.96
CA LYS A 69 17.33 4.93 1.30
C LYS A 69 16.91 5.98 0.27
N ALA A 70 17.86 6.72 -0.30
CA ALA A 70 17.61 7.74 -1.33
C ALA A 70 16.99 7.16 -2.61
N ASP A 71 17.45 5.99 -3.05
CA ASP A 71 16.96 5.34 -4.28
C ASP A 71 15.55 4.79 -4.08
N ILE A 72 15.27 4.21 -2.91
CA ILE A 72 13.92 3.78 -2.54
C ILE A 72 12.96 4.98 -2.55
N LYS A 73 13.36 6.12 -1.98
CA LYS A 73 12.55 7.35 -1.97
C LYS A 73 12.28 7.88 -3.39
N ARG A 74 13.28 7.85 -4.26
CA ARG A 74 13.13 8.24 -5.68
C ARG A 74 12.13 7.32 -6.37
N ALA A 75 12.28 6.01 -6.24
CA ALA A 75 11.37 5.02 -6.83
C ALA A 75 9.92 5.19 -6.32
N ILE A 76 9.71 5.45 -5.02
CA ILE A 76 8.39 5.76 -4.46
C ILE A 76 7.77 6.96 -5.19
N THR A 77 8.54 8.04 -5.34
CA THR A 77 8.06 9.28 -5.95
C THR A 77 7.73 9.09 -7.43
N VAL A 78 8.59 8.38 -8.18
CA VAL A 78 8.38 8.05 -9.60
C VAL A 78 7.11 7.23 -9.80
N LEU A 79 6.83 6.27 -8.91
CA LEU A 79 5.62 5.46 -8.95
C LEU A 79 4.36 6.20 -8.46
N GLY A 80 4.47 7.49 -8.12
CA GLY A 80 3.34 8.34 -7.70
C GLY A 80 2.97 8.22 -6.22
N GLY A 81 3.87 7.69 -5.39
CA GLY A 81 3.74 7.69 -3.94
C GLY A 81 4.10 9.04 -3.33
N HIS A 82 3.45 9.39 -2.22
CA HIS A 82 3.74 10.59 -1.44
C HIS A 82 4.31 10.21 -0.08
N ILE A 83 5.56 10.59 0.21
CA ILE A 83 6.19 10.32 1.52
C ILE A 83 5.52 11.22 2.58
N SER A 84 4.80 10.62 3.51
CA SER A 84 4.02 11.32 4.54
C SER A 84 4.74 11.40 5.88
N ARG A 85 5.69 10.49 6.14
CA ARG A 85 6.53 10.50 7.35
C ARG A 85 7.88 9.86 7.06
N GLU A 86 8.94 10.43 7.64
CA GLU A 86 10.28 9.87 7.54
C GLU A 86 11.07 10.16 8.83
N ASP A 87 11.76 9.15 9.32
CA ASP A 87 12.80 9.25 10.35
C ASP A 87 13.98 8.31 9.99
N ASP A 88 14.95 8.17 10.89
CA ASP A 88 16.17 7.40 10.64
C ASP A 88 15.91 5.91 10.37
N ARG A 89 14.90 5.32 11.03
CA ARG A 89 14.62 3.88 10.96
C ARG A 89 13.32 3.53 10.24
N TYR A 90 12.51 4.53 9.90
CA TYR A 90 11.20 4.30 9.33
C TYR A 90 10.83 5.35 8.27
N LEU A 91 10.07 4.90 7.27
CA LEU A 91 9.44 5.77 6.29
C LEU A 91 8.03 5.27 6.00
N ALA A 92 7.08 6.20 5.92
CA ALA A 92 5.74 5.96 5.42
C ALA A 92 5.49 6.79 4.14
N ALA A 93 4.84 6.16 3.18
CA ALA A 93 4.34 6.81 1.97
C ALA A 93 2.90 6.37 1.67
N GLU A 94 2.18 7.21 0.95
CA GLU A 94 0.78 7.02 0.59
C GLU A 94 0.63 6.90 -0.91
N PHE A 95 -0.14 5.91 -1.36
CA PHE A 95 -0.54 5.73 -2.75
C PHE A 95 -2.05 5.87 -2.87
N THR A 96 -2.50 6.83 -3.69
CA THR A 96 -3.92 7.17 -3.80
C THR A 96 -4.50 6.74 -5.15
N SER A 97 -5.58 5.96 -5.13
CA SER A 97 -6.29 5.55 -6.35
C SER A 97 -6.97 6.72 -7.05
N LYS A 98 -7.04 6.69 -8.39
CA LYS A 98 -7.49 7.86 -9.17
C LYS A 98 -8.99 8.18 -8.98
N LEU A 99 -9.85 7.14 -8.98
CA LEU A 99 -11.31 7.27 -9.04
C LEU A 99 -11.94 7.58 -7.66
N TYR A 100 -11.79 6.65 -6.71
CA TYR A 100 -12.41 6.77 -5.38
C TYR A 100 -11.46 7.31 -4.31
N LYS A 101 -10.21 7.61 -4.67
CA LYS A 101 -9.19 8.14 -3.73
C LYS A 101 -9.00 7.22 -2.52
N PHE A 102 -9.00 5.90 -2.75
CA PHE A 102 -8.53 4.94 -1.75
C PHE A 102 -7.05 5.14 -1.53
N VAL A 103 -6.64 5.11 -0.27
CA VAL A 103 -5.26 5.30 0.15
C VAL A 103 -4.73 3.95 0.63
N ASP A 104 -3.62 3.55 0.04
CA ASP A 104 -2.78 2.46 0.51
C ASP A 104 -1.54 3.04 1.17
N ASP A 105 -1.15 2.48 2.31
CA ASP A 105 0.08 2.79 2.98
C ASP A 105 1.21 1.90 2.44
N LEU A 106 2.37 2.51 2.24
CA LEU A 106 3.65 1.86 2.04
C LEU A 106 4.53 2.23 3.23
N GLU A 107 4.98 1.24 3.97
CA GLU A 107 5.85 1.43 5.14
C GLU A 107 7.16 0.70 4.93
N LEU A 108 8.24 1.33 5.34
CA LEU A 108 9.59 0.82 5.25
C LEU A 108 10.24 0.90 6.63
N ARG A 109 10.96 -0.16 7.00
CA ARG A 109 11.80 -0.21 8.18
C ARG A 109 13.24 -0.47 7.74
N PHE A 110 14.14 0.45 8.08
CA PHE A 110 15.57 0.35 7.76
C PHE A 110 16.31 -0.36 8.89
N ASP A 111 17.00 -1.45 8.56
CA ASP A 111 17.66 -2.36 9.51
C ASP A 111 19.02 -2.79 8.95
N GLY A 112 20.00 -1.89 9.07
CA GLY A 112 21.30 -2.03 8.42
C GLY A 112 21.14 -2.10 6.90
N ASP A 113 21.67 -3.18 6.30
CA ASP A 113 21.59 -3.39 4.85
C ASP A 113 20.23 -3.92 4.39
N ILE A 114 19.33 -4.28 5.30
CA ILE A 114 18.00 -4.81 4.96
C ILE A 114 16.96 -3.72 5.20
N THR A 115 16.16 -3.44 4.17
CA THR A 115 14.96 -2.61 4.33
C THR A 115 13.73 -3.49 4.20
N HIS A 116 13.02 -3.68 5.32
CA HIS A 116 11.74 -4.37 5.33
C HIS A 116 10.65 -3.45 4.79
N ILE A 117 9.66 -4.04 4.12
CA ILE A 117 8.58 -3.34 3.45
C ILE A 117 7.23 -3.94 3.85
N ARG A 118 6.23 -3.08 3.98
CA ARG A 118 4.83 -3.43 4.10
C ARG A 118 4.03 -2.53 3.18
N SER A 119 3.10 -3.10 2.43
CA SER A 119 2.16 -2.32 1.63
C SER A 119 0.74 -2.81 1.86
N ALA A 120 -0.16 -1.91 2.24
CA ALA A 120 -1.50 -2.28 2.70
C ALA A 120 -2.57 -1.22 2.44
N SER A 121 -3.77 -1.65 2.09
CA SER A 121 -4.92 -0.76 1.96
C SER A 121 -5.53 -0.40 3.31
N ARG A 122 -5.82 0.89 3.55
CA ARG A 122 -6.47 1.35 4.81
C ARG A 122 -7.90 0.85 4.96
N VAL A 123 -8.61 0.69 3.84
CA VAL A 123 -10.02 0.28 3.80
C VAL A 123 -10.26 -0.80 2.74
N GLY A 124 -11.47 -1.35 2.74
CA GLY A 124 -11.84 -2.44 1.83
C GLY A 124 -11.46 -3.81 2.38
N TYR A 125 -11.79 -4.83 1.59
CA TYR A 125 -11.48 -6.23 1.88
C TYR A 125 -10.32 -6.74 1.01
N SER A 126 -10.39 -6.49 -0.30
CA SER A 126 -9.36 -6.89 -1.26
C SER A 126 -8.92 -5.69 -2.09
N ASP A 127 -7.64 -5.70 -2.47
CA ASP A 127 -6.99 -4.73 -3.35
C ASP A 127 -6.73 -5.32 -4.76
N ARG A 128 -7.16 -6.57 -5.02
CA ARG A 128 -6.85 -7.33 -6.25
C ARG A 128 -5.35 -7.39 -6.56
N GLY A 129 -4.51 -7.46 -5.53
CA GLY A 129 -3.05 -7.59 -5.63
C GLY A 129 -2.31 -6.28 -5.92
N VAL A 130 -2.98 -5.12 -5.83
CA VAL A 130 -2.36 -3.80 -6.05
C VAL A 130 -1.14 -3.59 -5.14
N ASN A 131 -1.23 -3.95 -3.85
CA ASN A 131 -0.14 -3.77 -2.90
C ASN A 131 1.07 -4.66 -3.24
N ARG A 132 0.84 -5.89 -3.69
CA ARG A 132 1.92 -6.79 -4.17
C ARG A 132 2.60 -6.23 -5.41
N ARG A 133 1.83 -5.83 -6.42
CA ARG A 133 2.36 -5.23 -7.67
C ARG A 133 3.14 -3.96 -7.40
N ARG A 134 2.76 -3.17 -6.40
CA ARG A 134 3.51 -1.98 -5.98
C ARG A 134 4.91 -2.34 -5.48
N VAL A 135 5.03 -3.34 -4.62
CA VAL A 135 6.34 -3.80 -4.14
C VAL A 135 7.19 -4.30 -5.31
N GLU A 136 6.60 -5.09 -6.21
CA GLU A 136 7.29 -5.58 -7.42
C GLU A 136 7.75 -4.43 -8.34
N ALA A 137 6.93 -3.41 -8.54
CA ALA A 137 7.27 -2.23 -9.32
C ALA A 137 8.40 -1.40 -8.70
N LEU A 138 8.43 -1.28 -7.36
CA LEU A 138 9.54 -0.63 -6.65
C LEU A 138 10.86 -1.36 -6.89
N HIS A 139 10.85 -2.70 -6.80
CA HIS A 139 12.03 -3.52 -7.11
C HIS A 139 12.47 -3.34 -8.57
N ALA A 140 11.54 -3.31 -9.53
CA ALA A 140 11.85 -3.09 -10.94
C ALA A 140 12.48 -1.72 -11.19
N SER A 141 11.86 -0.64 -10.68
CA SER A 141 12.33 0.74 -10.84
C SER A 141 13.76 0.95 -10.30
N ILE A 142 14.11 0.30 -9.19
CA ILE A 142 15.46 0.43 -8.60
C ILE A 142 16.50 -0.34 -9.40
N ASN A 143 16.13 -1.48 -9.99
CA ASN A 143 17.06 -2.27 -10.79
C ASN A 143 17.35 -1.65 -12.16
N GLU A 144 16.38 -0.93 -12.74
CA GLU A 144 16.58 -0.17 -13.98
C GLU A 144 17.58 0.98 -13.76
N ASP A 145 17.41 1.77 -12.68
CA ASP A 145 18.31 2.88 -12.32
C ASP A 145 19.78 2.44 -12.07
N ASN A 146 20.01 1.19 -11.62
CA ASN A 146 21.37 0.68 -11.35
C ASN A 146 22.10 0.17 -12.59
N ASN A 147 21.44 0.12 -13.75
CA ASN A 147 22.00 -0.35 -15.02
C ASN A 147 22.26 0.79 -16.02
N GLU A 148 22.00 2.05 -15.64
CA GLU A 148 22.38 3.27 -16.36
C GLU A 148 23.64 3.89 -15.74
#